data_AF-G7EG12-F1
#
_entry.id   AF-G7EG12-F1
#
_cell.length_a   1.000
_cell.length_b   1.000
_cell.length_c   1.000
_cell.angle_alpha   90.00
_cell.angle_beta   90.00
_cell.angle_gamma   90.00
#
_symmetry.space_group_name_H-M   'P 1'
#
loop_
_entity.id
_entity.type
_entity.pdbx_description
1 polymer ?
#
loop_
_entity_poly.entity_id
_entity_poly.type
_entity_poly.pdbx_seq_one_letter_code
_entity_poly.pdbx_strand_id
1 'polypeptide(L)'
;MPTACNPWRFDDISCQLGVTNYQEVSLLTIKNLAAIEPAKNKHVLNDAVARLKQEYDYILIDMSPALKLNRNNVPLHSLSLCSELTFVTVALGVNDEESLCKGIKELKQAGHSNIKILISQHNFAPLGERIVKFLQKHSAKWPKLCTNLMAKINKQRWLFEHH
;
A
#
# COMPACT_ATOMS: atom_id res chain seq x y z
N MET A 1 -14.24 14.62 13.97
CA MET A 1 -13.32 15.06 12.90
C MET A 1 -12.95 16.50 13.21
N PRO A 2 -11.66 16.87 13.28
CA PRO A 2 -11.27 18.24 13.56
C PRO A 2 -11.85 19.19 12.51
N THR A 3 -12.28 20.36 12.97
CA THR A 3 -12.97 21.44 12.25
C THR A 3 -12.14 22.01 11.09
N ALA A 4 -12.83 22.25 9.96
CA ALA A 4 -12.43 22.94 8.72
C ALA A 4 -10.95 23.39 8.65
N CYS A 5 -10.10 22.54 8.09
CA CYS A 5 -8.80 22.98 7.61
C CYS A 5 -9.00 23.72 6.28
N ASN A 6 -8.40 24.90 6.15
CA ASN A 6 -8.43 25.66 4.91
C ASN A 6 -7.90 24.80 3.75
N PRO A 7 -8.46 24.97 2.53
CA PRO A 7 -7.95 24.28 1.37
C PRO A 7 -6.47 24.62 1.17
N TRP A 8 -5.66 23.62 0.84
CA TRP A 8 -4.22 23.77 0.66
C TRP A 8 -3.76 23.27 -0.72
N ARG A 9 -2.55 23.63 -1.13
CA ARG A 9 -1.95 23.31 -2.42
C ARG A 9 -0.45 22.99 -2.30
N PHE A 10 0.09 22.31 -3.31
CA PHE A 10 1.53 21.99 -3.40
C PHE A 10 2.38 23.12 -4.01
N ASP A 11 1.77 24.03 -4.77
CA ASP A 11 2.46 25.11 -5.49
C ASP A 11 2.65 26.39 -4.65
N ASP A 12 2.21 26.39 -3.39
CA ASP A 12 2.39 27.51 -2.46
C ASP A 12 2.79 27.03 -1.04
N ILE A 13 2.76 27.96 -0.07
CA ILE A 13 3.09 27.71 1.34
C ILE A 13 1.95 27.07 2.15
N SER A 14 0.75 26.95 1.58
CA SER A 14 -0.43 26.46 2.31
C SER A 14 -0.29 24.99 2.69
N CYS A 15 0.59 24.22 2.05
CA CYS A 15 0.93 22.86 2.48
C CYS A 15 1.54 22.79 3.90
N GLN A 16 2.22 23.84 4.36
CA GLN A 16 2.74 23.94 5.73
C GLN A 16 1.62 24.34 6.71
N LEU A 17 0.75 25.25 6.28
CA LEU A 17 -0.33 25.79 7.11
C LEU A 17 -1.54 24.84 7.23
N GLY A 18 -1.70 23.93 6.28
CA GLY A 18 -2.81 22.96 6.21
C GLY A 18 -2.61 21.71 7.05
N VAL A 19 -1.52 21.61 7.81
CA VAL A 19 -1.21 20.46 8.65
C VAL A 19 -2.11 20.44 9.89
N THR A 20 -2.68 19.27 10.17
CA THR A 20 -3.50 19.00 11.36
C THR A 20 -2.82 18.02 12.28
N ASN A 21 -2.96 18.18 13.59
CA ASN A 21 -2.39 17.24 14.55
C ASN A 21 -3.42 16.17 14.95
N TYR A 22 -3.02 14.91 14.95
CA TYR A 22 -3.82 13.79 15.42
C TYR A 22 -2.93 12.76 16.11
N GLN A 23 -3.20 12.47 17.38
CA GLN A 23 -2.46 11.46 18.16
C GLN A 23 -0.93 11.61 18.01
N GLU A 24 -0.42 12.83 18.23
CA GLU A 24 1.01 13.17 18.14
C GLU A 24 1.60 13.10 16.72
N VAL A 25 0.79 12.85 15.70
CA VAL A 25 1.20 12.85 14.29
C VAL A 25 0.65 14.06 13.56
N SER A 26 1.54 14.76 12.85
CA SER A 26 1.19 15.81 11.90
C SER A 26 0.66 15.19 10.60
N LEU A 27 -0.60 15.48 10.28
CA LEU A 27 -1.34 14.95 9.14
C LEU A 27 -1.69 16.06 8.15
N LEU A 28 -1.26 15.88 6.91
CA LEU A 28 -1.69 16.68 5.77
C LEU A 28 -2.63 15.86 4.88
N THR A 29 -3.94 16.09 5.01
CA THR A 29 -4.95 15.25 4.33
C THR A 29 -5.26 15.73 2.92
N ILE A 30 -5.37 14.78 1.99
CA ILE A 30 -5.81 15.05 0.61
C ILE A 30 -7.27 15.53 0.52
N LYS A 31 -8.08 15.33 1.57
CA LYS A 31 -9.48 15.79 1.60
C LYS A 31 -9.64 17.30 1.44
N ASN A 32 -8.63 18.06 1.91
CA ASN A 32 -8.62 19.52 1.84
C ASN A 32 -7.67 20.03 0.74
N LEU A 33 -7.23 19.16 -0.17
CA LEU A 33 -6.38 19.57 -1.28
C LEU A 33 -7.23 20.32 -2.33
N ALA A 34 -6.86 21.55 -2.64
CA ALA A 34 -7.62 22.39 -3.57
C ALA A 34 -7.43 21.98 -5.03
N ALA A 35 -6.27 21.41 -5.39
CA ALA A 35 -5.96 20.92 -6.74
C ALA A 35 -4.90 19.81 -6.70
N ILE A 36 -5.12 18.72 -7.46
CA ILE A 36 -4.19 17.58 -7.54
C ILE A 36 -3.20 17.72 -8.70
N GLU A 37 -3.52 18.55 -9.69
CA GLU A 37 -2.70 18.79 -10.88
C GLU A 37 -1.27 19.21 -10.54
N PRO A 38 -1.02 20.12 -9.57
CA PRO A 38 0.35 20.48 -9.19
C PRO A 38 1.16 19.30 -8.68
N ALA A 39 0.53 18.34 -7.99
CA ALA A 39 1.20 17.14 -7.48
C ALA A 39 1.69 16.20 -8.59
N LYS A 40 1.16 16.32 -9.80
CA LYS A 40 1.61 15.52 -10.96
C LYS A 40 2.93 16.04 -11.51
N ASN A 41 3.31 17.28 -11.21
CA ASN A 41 4.62 17.82 -11.58
C ASN A 41 5.66 17.50 -10.50
N LYS A 42 6.67 16.71 -10.87
CA LYS A 42 7.73 16.27 -9.95
C LYS A 42 8.50 17.40 -9.28
N HIS A 43 8.66 18.55 -9.95
CA HIS A 43 9.40 19.68 -9.40
C HIS A 43 8.58 20.41 -8.35
N VAL A 44 7.30 20.66 -8.64
CA VAL A 44 6.37 21.28 -7.68
C VAL A 44 6.25 20.43 -6.41
N LEU A 45 6.10 19.11 -6.58
CA LEU A 45 5.99 18.19 -5.45
C LEU A 45 7.29 18.13 -4.64
N ASN A 46 8.44 18.10 -5.31
CA ASN A 46 9.74 18.15 -4.63
C ASN A 46 9.93 19.44 -3.84
N ASP A 47 9.57 20.59 -4.40
CA ASP A 47 9.71 21.88 -3.72
C ASP A 47 8.78 21.95 -2.50
N ALA A 48 7.57 21.40 -2.60
CA ALA A 48 6.65 21.27 -1.46
C ALA A 48 7.23 20.38 -0.35
N VAL A 49 7.78 19.23 -0.70
CA VAL A 49 8.44 18.33 0.26
C VAL A 49 9.68 19.00 0.87
N ALA A 50 10.46 19.75 0.09
CA ALA A 50 11.62 20.49 0.59
C ALA A 50 11.23 21.56 1.61
N ARG A 51 10.09 22.24 1.43
CA ARG A 51 9.53 23.16 2.45
C ARG A 51 9.13 22.41 3.72
N LEU A 52 8.43 21.29 3.60
CA LEU A 52 8.03 20.47 4.75
C LEU A 52 9.25 19.91 5.52
N LYS A 53 10.34 19.56 4.84
CA LYS A 53 11.59 19.12 5.49
C LYS A 53 12.26 20.18 6.38
N GLN A 54 11.86 21.44 6.29
CA GLN A 54 12.33 22.50 7.21
C GLN A 54 11.68 22.38 8.59
N GLU A 55 10.52 21.72 8.69
CA GLU A 55 9.72 21.59 9.92
C GLU A 55 9.69 20.15 10.45
N TYR A 56 9.88 19.15 9.59
CA TYR A 56 9.72 17.73 9.92
C TYR A 56 10.98 16.93 9.57
N ASP A 57 11.45 16.12 10.52
CA ASP A 57 12.56 15.19 10.30
C ASP A 57 12.16 14.02 9.39
N TYR A 58 10.90 13.56 9.50
CA TYR A 58 10.37 12.43 8.77
C TYR A 58 9.02 12.78 8.13
N ILE A 59 8.89 12.46 6.85
CA ILE A 59 7.66 12.65 6.08
C ILE A 59 7.27 11.30 5.47
N LEU A 60 6.12 10.77 5.88
CA LEU A 60 5.53 9.58 5.28
C LEU A 60 4.49 10.00 4.25
N ILE A 61 4.67 9.52 3.02
CA ILE A 61 3.75 9.80 1.92
C ILE A 61 3.01 8.50 1.57
N ASP A 62 1.71 8.45 1.86
CA ASP A 62 0.86 7.34 1.43
C ASP A 62 0.54 7.49 -0.07
N MET A 63 0.78 6.43 -0.83
CA MET A 63 0.70 6.43 -2.29
C MET A 63 -0.41 5.52 -2.77
N SER A 64 -0.98 5.87 -3.92
CA SER A 64 -1.87 4.97 -4.64
C SER A 64 -1.13 3.68 -5.05
N PRO A 65 -1.84 2.54 -5.20
CA PRO A 65 -1.21 1.28 -5.59
C PRO A 65 -0.42 1.41 -6.91
N ALA A 66 0.82 0.94 -6.92
CA ALA A 66 1.75 1.13 -8.04
C ALA A 66 1.21 0.66 -9.38
N LEU A 67 0.53 -0.50 -9.40
CA LEU A 67 -0.02 -1.11 -10.62
C LEU A 67 -1.41 -0.57 -11.03
N LYS A 68 -2.00 0.37 -10.28
CA LYS A 68 -3.33 0.92 -10.55
C LYS A 68 -3.22 2.34 -11.08
N LEU A 69 -3.32 2.49 -12.39
CA LEU A 69 -3.30 3.79 -13.05
C LEU A 69 -4.72 4.38 -13.12
N ASN A 70 -4.99 5.40 -12.29
CA ASN A 70 -6.19 6.25 -12.39
C ASN A 70 -5.79 7.69 -12.70
N ARG A 71 -6.61 8.44 -13.42
CA ARG A 71 -6.36 9.86 -13.75
C ARG A 71 -6.22 10.77 -12.51
N ASN A 72 -6.78 10.35 -11.38
CA ASN A 72 -6.74 11.08 -10.11
C ASN A 72 -5.54 10.68 -9.24
N ASN A 73 -4.76 9.67 -9.64
CA ASN A 73 -3.57 9.27 -8.89
C ASN A 73 -2.42 10.21 -9.22
N VAL A 74 -1.56 10.45 -8.23
CA VAL A 74 -0.24 11.04 -8.46
C VAL A 74 0.63 9.98 -9.15
N PRO A 75 1.21 10.25 -10.32
CA PRO A 75 2.10 9.32 -10.99
C PRO A 75 3.33 9.00 -10.16
N LEU A 76 3.84 7.76 -10.25
CA LEU A 76 5.06 7.33 -9.54
C LEU A 76 6.26 8.25 -9.84
N HIS A 77 6.44 8.63 -11.11
CA HIS A 77 7.56 9.49 -11.52
C HIS A 77 7.50 10.90 -10.91
N SER A 78 6.35 11.34 -10.41
CA SER A 78 6.19 12.63 -9.74
C SER A 78 6.83 12.60 -8.35
N LEU A 79 6.81 11.43 -7.69
CA LEU A 79 7.28 11.22 -6.32
C LEU A 79 8.74 10.75 -6.26
N SER A 80 9.28 10.20 -7.34
CA SER A 80 10.62 9.62 -7.35
C SER A 80 11.72 10.61 -6.98
N LEU A 81 11.55 11.90 -7.28
CA LEU A 81 12.53 12.93 -6.98
C LEU A 81 12.57 13.33 -5.50
N CYS A 82 11.45 13.21 -4.79
CA CYS A 82 11.35 13.58 -3.37
C CYS A 82 11.39 12.37 -2.42
N SER A 83 11.38 11.14 -2.94
CA SER A 83 11.45 9.90 -2.16
C SER A 83 12.88 9.40 -1.97
N GLU A 84 13.34 9.32 -0.72
CA GLU A 84 14.67 8.77 -0.36
C GLU A 84 14.62 7.25 -0.08
N LEU A 85 13.47 6.77 0.37
CA LEU A 85 13.20 5.38 0.73
C LEU A 85 11.78 5.03 0.29
N THR A 86 11.63 3.96 -0.49
CA THR A 86 10.31 3.52 -0.97
C THR A 86 9.97 2.15 -0.41
N PHE A 87 8.87 2.05 0.33
CA PHE A 87 8.34 0.77 0.80
C PHE A 87 7.26 0.26 -0.15
N VAL A 88 7.44 -0.96 -0.65
CA VAL A 88 6.46 -1.67 -1.48
C VAL A 88 5.75 -2.68 -0.61
N THR A 89 4.47 -2.44 -0.35
CA THR A 89 3.62 -3.32 0.46
C THR A 89 3.11 -4.48 -0.39
N VAL A 90 3.40 -5.70 0.04
CA VAL A 90 2.98 -6.95 -0.61
C VAL A 90 2.10 -7.73 0.35
N ALA A 91 0.83 -7.93 -0.03
CA ALA A 91 -0.10 -8.74 0.76
C ALA A 91 -0.02 -10.20 0.31
N LEU A 92 0.48 -11.07 1.18
CA LEU A 92 0.51 -12.51 0.91
C LEU A 92 -0.92 -13.05 0.75
N GLY A 93 -1.11 -13.93 -0.23
CA GLY A 93 -2.43 -14.49 -0.56
C GLY A 93 -3.27 -13.63 -1.50
N VAL A 94 -2.88 -12.37 -1.72
CA VAL A 94 -3.51 -11.47 -2.70
C VAL A 94 -2.57 -11.19 -3.88
N ASN A 95 -1.32 -10.87 -3.59
CA ASN A 95 -0.32 -10.60 -4.62
C ASN A 95 0.47 -11.86 -4.97
N ASP A 96 0.70 -12.06 -6.27
CA ASP A 96 1.61 -13.07 -6.79
C ASP A 96 2.99 -12.48 -7.11
N GLU A 97 3.92 -13.37 -7.42
CA GLU A 97 5.30 -13.00 -7.76
C GLU A 97 5.37 -12.15 -9.05
N GLU A 98 4.49 -12.42 -10.01
CA GLU A 98 4.44 -11.67 -11.27
C GLU A 98 4.06 -10.19 -11.01
N SER A 99 3.03 -9.95 -10.21
CA SER A 99 2.60 -8.62 -9.79
C SER A 99 3.71 -7.89 -9.03
N LEU A 100 4.42 -8.59 -8.14
CA LEU A 100 5.56 -8.02 -7.43
C LEU A 100 6.68 -7.62 -8.39
N CYS A 101 7.10 -8.52 -9.29
CA CYS A 101 8.13 -8.26 -10.29
C CYS A 101 7.77 -7.06 -11.17
N LYS A 102 6.52 -7.00 -11.63
CA LYS A 102 6.01 -5.88 -12.43
C LYS A 102 6.03 -4.58 -11.64
N GLY A 103 5.55 -4.57 -10.40
CA GLY A 103 5.52 -3.37 -9.55
C GLY A 103 6.92 -2.81 -9.27
N ILE A 104 7.88 -3.69 -8.98
CA ILE A 104 9.28 -3.29 -8.80
C ILE A 104 9.87 -2.73 -10.09
N LYS A 105 9.56 -3.32 -11.25
CA LYS A 105 10.01 -2.83 -12.55
C LYS A 105 9.47 -1.42 -12.83
N GLU A 106 8.18 -1.19 -12.61
CA GLU A 106 7.54 0.12 -12.82
C GLU A 106 8.11 1.19 -11.89
N LEU A 107 8.35 0.87 -10.61
CA LEU A 107 8.99 1.79 -9.66
C LEU A 107 10.41 2.17 -10.08
N LYS A 108 11.21 1.20 -10.52
CA LYS A 108 12.56 1.45 -11.06
C LYS A 108 12.50 2.33 -12.31
N GLN A 109 11.56 2.07 -13.22
CA GLN A 109 11.37 2.87 -14.43
C GLN A 109 10.91 4.31 -14.11
N ALA A 110 10.12 4.49 -13.06
CA ALA A 110 9.70 5.80 -12.57
C ALA A 110 10.81 6.58 -11.84
N GLY A 111 11.96 5.95 -11.57
CA GLY A 111 13.13 6.58 -10.97
C GLY A 111 13.23 6.42 -9.45
N HIS A 112 12.40 5.59 -8.83
CA HIS A 112 12.52 5.33 -7.39
C HIS A 112 13.82 4.58 -7.10
N SER A 113 14.55 5.06 -6.09
CA SER A 113 15.75 4.43 -5.56
C SER A 113 15.47 3.82 -4.17
N ASN A 114 16.38 2.97 -3.68
CA ASN A 114 16.31 2.36 -2.35
C ASN A 114 14.93 1.73 -2.01
N ILE A 115 14.49 0.78 -2.84
CA ILE A 115 13.20 0.12 -2.68
C ILE A 115 13.31 -1.02 -1.67
N LYS A 116 12.43 -1.05 -0.66
CA LYS A 116 12.29 -2.12 0.32
C LYS A 116 10.91 -2.76 0.21
N ILE A 117 10.84 -4.06 0.45
CA ILE A 117 9.59 -4.81 0.38
C ILE A 117 9.06 -5.00 1.82
N LEU A 118 7.82 -4.59 2.06
CA LEU A 118 7.09 -4.85 3.29
C LEU A 118 6.07 -5.95 3.04
N ILE A 119 6.26 -7.11 3.66
CA ILE A 119 5.36 -8.25 3.50
C ILE A 119 4.29 -8.21 4.58
N SER A 120 3.03 -8.12 4.18
CA SER A 120 1.86 -8.24 5.06
C SER A 120 1.25 -9.64 4.96
N GLN A 121 0.92 -10.24 6.10
CA GLN A 121 0.26 -11.54 6.19
C GLN A 121 -1.24 -11.44 6.49
N HIS A 122 -1.79 -10.22 6.57
CA HIS A 122 -3.16 -9.98 7.04
C HIS A 122 -4.24 -10.66 6.19
N ASN A 123 -3.96 -10.89 4.89
CA ASN A 123 -4.92 -11.48 3.96
C ASN A 123 -4.54 -12.92 3.56
N PHE A 124 -3.71 -13.58 4.35
CA PHE A 124 -3.37 -14.97 4.06
C PHE A 124 -4.60 -15.85 4.24
N ALA A 125 -4.87 -16.72 3.26
CA ALA A 125 -5.98 -17.66 3.36
C ALA A 125 -5.80 -18.54 4.61
N PRO A 126 -6.86 -18.81 5.38
CA PRO A 126 -6.76 -19.63 6.57
C PRO A 126 -6.19 -21.01 6.21
N LEU A 127 -5.41 -21.58 7.14
CA LEU A 127 -4.69 -22.82 6.90
C LEU A 127 -5.64 -23.97 6.47
N GLY A 128 -6.84 -24.01 7.05
CA GLY A 128 -7.89 -24.98 6.74
C GLY A 128 -8.28 -24.99 5.28
N GLU A 129 -8.52 -23.81 4.68
CA GLU A 129 -8.86 -23.71 3.25
C GLU A 129 -7.75 -24.24 2.35
N ARG A 130 -6.48 -23.96 2.71
CA ARG A 130 -5.31 -24.42 1.94
C ARG A 130 -5.16 -25.93 2.00
N ILE A 131 -5.35 -26.54 3.18
CA ILE A 131 -5.26 -27.99 3.34
C ILE A 131 -6.43 -28.67 2.60
N VAL A 132 -7.65 -28.13 2.70
CA VAL A 132 -8.82 -28.68 1.97
C VAL A 132 -8.58 -28.63 0.45
N LYS A 133 -8.11 -27.50 -0.10
CA LYS A 133 -7.76 -27.39 -1.53
C LYS A 133 -6.69 -28.40 -1.95
N PHE A 134 -5.68 -28.63 -1.11
CA PHE A 134 -4.64 -29.64 -1.38
C PHE A 134 -5.22 -31.06 -1.41
N LEU A 135 -6.09 -31.41 -0.45
CA LEU A 135 -6.74 -32.71 -0.40
C LEU A 135 -7.71 -32.93 -1.57
N GLN A 136 -8.43 -31.89 -2.00
CA GLN A 136 -9.30 -31.94 -3.17
C GLN A 136 -8.52 -32.28 -4.45
N LYS A 137 -7.32 -31.72 -4.64
CA LYS A 137 -6.45 -32.03 -5.80
C LYS A 137 -6.00 -33.49 -5.84
N HIS A 138 -5.91 -34.15 -4.68
CA HIS A 138 -5.44 -35.54 -4.56
C HIS A 138 -6.57 -36.55 -4.37
N SER A 139 -7.82 -36.09 -4.36
CA SER A 139 -9.00 -36.91 -4.11
C SER A 139 -9.19 -38.02 -5.15
N ALA A 140 -8.78 -37.78 -6.41
CA ALA A 140 -8.80 -38.78 -7.47
C ALA A 140 -7.88 -39.98 -7.19
N LYS A 141 -6.74 -39.75 -6.53
CA LYS A 141 -5.75 -40.80 -6.21
C LYS A 141 -6.04 -41.48 -4.87
N TRP A 142 -6.58 -40.74 -3.90
CA TRP A 142 -6.79 -41.23 -2.52
C TRP A 142 -8.16 -40.83 -1.94
N PRO A 143 -9.28 -41.25 -2.54
CA PRO A 143 -10.59 -40.68 -2.23
C PRO A 143 -11.00 -40.87 -0.76
N LYS A 144 -10.86 -42.09 -0.20
CA LYS A 144 -11.24 -42.37 1.19
C LYS A 144 -10.39 -41.61 2.21
N LEU A 145 -9.08 -41.50 1.96
CA LEU A 145 -8.15 -40.78 2.82
C LEU A 145 -8.44 -39.28 2.78
N CYS A 146 -8.58 -38.71 1.59
CA CYS A 146 -8.89 -37.29 1.39
C CYS A 146 -10.22 -36.91 2.06
N THR A 147 -11.28 -37.70 1.90
CA THR A 147 -12.57 -37.44 2.53
C THR A 147 -12.49 -37.50 4.06
N ASN A 148 -11.82 -38.50 4.62
CA ASN A 148 -11.64 -38.63 6.07
C ASN A 148 -10.82 -37.48 6.66
N LEU A 149 -9.74 -37.07 5.98
CA LEU A 149 -8.91 -35.94 6.42
C LEU A 149 -9.67 -34.62 6.31
N MET A 150 -10.36 -34.36 5.20
CA MET A 150 -11.20 -33.16 5.04
C MET A 150 -12.27 -33.07 6.14
N ALA A 151 -12.94 -34.18 6.47
CA ALA A 151 -13.93 -34.21 7.55
C ALA A 151 -13.32 -33.92 8.94
N LYS A 152 -12.08 -34.36 9.20
CA LYS A 152 -11.35 -34.03 10.44
C LYS A 152 -10.93 -32.57 10.48
N ILE A 153 -10.44 -32.03 9.36
CA ILE A 153 -9.98 -30.64 9.25
C ILE A 153 -11.15 -29.67 9.40
N ASN A 154 -12.28 -29.92 8.73
CA ASN A 154 -13.47 -29.06 8.81
C ASN A 154 -14.07 -28.96 10.23
N LYS A 155 -13.76 -29.90 11.12
CA LYS A 155 -14.15 -29.83 12.54
C LYS A 155 -13.30 -28.87 13.37
N GLN A 156 -12.12 -28.49 12.88
CA GLN A 156 -11.17 -27.61 13.57
C GLN A 156 -11.42 -26.15 13.15
N ARG A 157 -12.37 -25.47 13.81
CA ARG A 157 -12.79 -24.10 13.44
C ARG A 157 -11.64 -23.08 13.40
N TRP A 158 -10.70 -23.20 14.32
CA TRP A 158 -9.50 -22.34 14.40
C TRP A 158 -8.64 -22.36 13.13
N LEU A 159 -8.73 -23.41 12.30
CA LEU A 159 -8.02 -23.46 11.01
C LEU A 159 -8.64 -22.55 9.94
N PHE A 160 -9.85 -22.07 10.15
CA PHE A 160 -10.61 -21.25 9.18
C PHE A 160 -10.77 -19.79 9.61
N GLU A 161 -10.17 -19.41 10.73
CA GLU A 161 -10.19 -18.03 11.23
C GLU A 161 -9.02 -17.23 10.63
N HIS A 162 -9.27 -15.95 10.33
CA HIS A 162 -8.22 -14.98 10.02
C HIS A 162 -7.74 -14.37 11.32
N HIS A 163 -6.43 -14.46 11.58
CA HIS A 163 -5.77 -13.87 12.75
C HIS A 163 -4.95 -12.65 12.35
#